data_AF-A0A0U2NCY9-F1
#
_entry.id   AF-A0A0U2NCY9-F1
#
_cell.length_a   1.000
_cell.length_b   1.000
_cell.length_c   1.000
_cell.angle_alpha   90.00
_cell.angle_beta   90.00
_cell.angle_gamma   90.00
#
_symmetry.space_group_name_H-M   'P 1'
#
loop_
_entity.id
_entity.type
_entity.pdbx_description
1 polymer ?
#
loop_
_entity_poly.entity_id
_entity_poly.type
_entity_poly.pdbx_seq_one_letter_code
_entity_poly.pdbx_strand_id
1 'polypeptide(L)'
;MMATRRLTAVQNLAIFGFVVLVLSATLCTSQGLSCLPRQYIKYDAVKPGCRTQRITIYGCFGRCHTSEIPKLLPPYKESNHAMCSYGQTESRVILLDDCDPGVDPTFQYEDALSCACKKCEPWNTFCQGF
;
A
#
# COMPACT_ATOMS: atom_id res chain seq x y z
N MET A 1 -49.09 20.64 28.68
CA MET A 1 -48.25 19.44 28.42
C MET A 1 -47.56 19.49 27.05
N MET A 2 -46.95 20.62 26.65
CA MET A 2 -46.39 20.78 25.30
C MET A 2 -44.92 21.27 25.30
N ALA A 3 -44.49 21.96 26.36
CA ALA A 3 -43.12 22.47 26.52
C ALA A 3 -42.09 21.37 26.87
N THR A 4 -42.46 20.39 27.72
CA THR A 4 -41.58 19.28 28.13
C THR A 4 -41.24 18.33 26.98
N ARG A 5 -42.17 18.08 26.05
CA ARG A 5 -41.93 17.25 24.85
C ARG A 5 -40.99 17.89 23.83
N ARG A 6 -40.93 19.23 23.77
CA ARG A 6 -40.02 19.95 22.85
C ARG A 6 -38.60 19.97 23.38
N LEU A 7 -38.42 20.12 24.70
CA LEU A 7 -37.12 20.04 25.36
C LEU A 7 -36.49 18.65 25.22
N THR A 8 -37.26 17.57 25.38
CA THR A 8 -36.75 16.20 25.19
C THR A 8 -36.39 15.92 23.73
N ALA A 9 -37.15 16.44 22.76
CA ALA A 9 -36.84 16.27 21.34
C ALA A 9 -35.53 17.00 20.93
N VAL A 10 -35.35 18.25 21.38
CA VAL A 10 -34.13 19.02 21.12
C VAL A 10 -32.92 18.39 21.82
N GLN A 11 -33.09 17.92 23.06
CA GLN A 11 -32.04 17.25 23.82
C GLN A 11 -31.66 15.90 23.19
N ASN A 12 -32.64 15.12 22.70
CA ASN A 12 -32.38 13.86 22.00
C ASN A 12 -31.70 14.08 20.64
N LEU A 13 -32.04 15.14 19.91
CA LEU A 13 -31.36 15.52 18.65
C LEU A 13 -29.90 15.93 18.89
N ALA A 14 -29.64 16.69 19.95
CA ALA A 14 -28.28 17.09 20.34
C ALA A 14 -27.43 15.88 20.76
N ILE A 15 -27.99 14.95 21.55
CA ILE A 15 -27.33 13.70 21.94
C ILE A 15 -27.04 12.84 20.71
N PHE A 16 -28.00 12.69 19.80
CA PHE A 16 -27.81 11.91 18.57
C PHE A 16 -26.72 12.53 17.68
N GLY A 17 -26.72 13.85 17.51
CA GLY A 17 -25.67 14.58 16.79
C GLY A 17 -24.29 14.39 17.42
N PHE A 18 -24.18 14.46 18.74
CA PHE A 18 -22.93 14.23 19.47
C PHE A 18 -22.46 12.77 19.34
N VAL A 19 -23.36 11.79 19.45
CA VAL A 19 -23.05 10.36 19.27
C VAL A 19 -22.56 10.07 17.84
N VAL A 20 -23.18 10.64 16.81
CA VAL A 20 -22.72 10.51 15.42
C VAL A 20 -21.34 11.14 15.21
N LEU A 21 -21.08 12.30 15.82
CA LEU A 21 -19.78 12.97 15.80
C LEU A 21 -18.67 12.14 16.47
N VAL A 22 -18.96 11.55 17.64
CA VAL A 22 -18.01 10.67 18.33
C VAL A 22 -17.76 9.39 17.53
N LEU A 23 -18.81 8.77 16.97
CA LEU A 23 -18.69 7.56 16.14
C LEU A 23 -17.83 7.79 14.89
N SER A 24 -18.06 8.88 14.17
CA SER A 24 -17.26 9.26 12.99
C SER A 24 -15.81 9.59 13.33
N ALA A 25 -15.54 10.21 14.49
CA ALA A 25 -14.18 10.44 14.96
C ALA A 25 -13.46 9.14 15.36
N THR A 26 -14.16 8.16 15.94
CA THR A 26 -13.58 6.85 16.30
C THR A 26 -13.27 5.96 15.10
N LEU A 27 -13.88 6.20 13.93
CA LEU A 27 -13.56 5.47 12.69
C LEU A 27 -12.22 5.87 12.06
N CYS A 28 -11.52 6.86 12.63
CA CYS A 28 -10.13 7.16 12.27
C CYS A 28 -9.14 6.18 12.93
N THR A 29 -9.47 4.89 12.95
CA THR A 29 -8.62 3.84 13.52
C THR A 29 -7.54 3.45 12.51
N SER A 30 -6.43 4.19 12.43
CA SER A 30 -5.10 3.76 11.93
C SER A 30 -4.99 2.95 10.62
N GLN A 31 -6.05 2.81 9.81
CA GLN A 31 -6.10 2.00 8.58
C GLN A 31 -5.28 2.62 7.43
N GLY A 32 -4.76 3.84 7.61
CA GLY A 32 -4.18 4.65 6.55
C GLY A 32 -2.87 4.15 5.93
N LEU A 33 -2.26 3.06 6.41
CA LEU A 33 -1.00 2.55 5.85
C LEU A 33 -0.89 1.01 5.89
N SER A 34 -1.97 0.25 5.76
CA SER A 34 -1.84 -1.20 5.56
C SER A 34 -1.13 -1.52 4.23
N CYS A 35 -0.38 -2.63 4.16
CA CYS A 35 0.30 -3.07 2.94
C CYS A 35 -0.68 -3.39 1.81
N LEU A 36 -0.74 -2.54 0.78
CA LEU A 36 -1.74 -2.60 -0.30
C LEU A 36 -1.15 -2.19 -1.65
N PRO A 37 -1.78 -2.61 -2.77
CA PRO A 37 -1.43 -2.11 -4.10
C PRO A 37 -1.65 -0.60 -4.20
N ARG A 38 -0.72 0.08 -4.83
CA ARG A 38 -0.73 1.51 -5.10
C ARG A 38 -0.31 1.76 -6.54
N GLN A 39 -1.02 2.66 -7.21
CA GLN A 39 -0.68 3.12 -8.54
C GLN A 39 0.51 4.09 -8.49
N TYR A 40 1.49 3.87 -9.36
CA TYR A 40 2.65 4.73 -9.58
C TYR A 40 2.64 5.20 -11.05
N ILE A 41 2.58 6.51 -11.27
CA ILE A 41 2.33 7.12 -12.59
C ILE A 41 3.59 7.66 -13.29
N LYS A 42 4.78 7.43 -12.72
CA LYS A 42 6.05 8.01 -13.20
C LYS A 42 7.17 6.99 -13.16
N TYR A 43 6.94 5.81 -13.74
CA TYR A 43 7.99 4.82 -13.91
C TYR A 43 8.53 4.85 -15.32
N ASP A 44 9.86 4.89 -15.48
CA ASP A 44 10.50 4.95 -16.78
C ASP A 44 10.73 3.52 -17.31
N ALA A 45 10.04 3.16 -18.40
CA ALA A 45 10.29 1.94 -19.15
C ALA A 45 11.50 2.16 -20.07
N VAL A 46 12.65 1.64 -19.65
CA VAL A 46 13.93 1.80 -20.36
C VAL A 46 14.27 0.49 -21.06
N LYS A 47 14.30 0.51 -22.40
CA LYS A 47 14.82 -0.57 -23.25
C LYS A 47 15.87 0.01 -24.20
N PRO A 48 17.09 -0.56 -24.26
CA PRO A 48 18.11 -0.12 -25.20
C PRO A 48 17.59 -0.16 -26.64
N GLY A 49 17.84 0.90 -27.41
CA GLY A 49 17.37 1.03 -28.79
C GLY A 49 15.91 1.44 -28.95
N CYS A 50 15.22 1.84 -27.88
CA CYS A 50 13.89 2.44 -27.93
C CYS A 50 13.84 3.73 -27.11
N ARG A 51 12.91 4.63 -27.42
CA ARG A 51 12.66 5.83 -26.61
C ARG A 51 12.14 5.44 -25.22
N THR A 52 12.72 6.05 -24.18
CA THR A 52 12.22 5.88 -22.80
C THR A 52 10.82 6.45 -22.67
N GLN A 53 9.91 5.69 -22.06
CA GLN A 53 8.53 6.09 -21.86
C GLN A 53 8.10 6.03 -20.40
N ARG A 54 7.27 6.98 -19.99
CA ARG A 54 6.65 6.96 -18.67
C ARG A 54 5.40 6.12 -18.70
N ILE A 55 5.38 5.10 -17.86
CA ILE A 55 4.28 4.16 -17.74
C ILE A 55 3.66 4.25 -16.35
N THR A 56 2.39 3.84 -16.28
CA THR A 56 1.68 3.64 -15.03
C THR A 56 1.78 2.18 -14.64
N ILE A 57 2.24 1.93 -13.42
CA ILE A 57 2.37 0.57 -12.86
C ILE A 57 1.66 0.49 -11.51
N TYR A 58 1.35 -0.73 -11.07
CA TYR A 58 0.92 -1.02 -9.72
C TYR A 58 2.07 -1.65 -8.93
N GLY A 59 2.40 -1.04 -7.79
CA GLY A 59 3.40 -1.55 -6.86
C GLY A 59 2.84 -1.62 -5.45
N CYS A 60 3.57 -2.25 -4.54
CA CYS A 60 3.14 -2.36 -3.15
C CYS A 60 3.58 -1.16 -2.31
N PHE A 61 2.69 -0.71 -1.43
CA PHE A 61 2.95 0.38 -0.50
C PHE A 61 2.23 0.13 0.83
N GLY A 62 2.88 0.47 1.93
CA GLY A 62 2.28 0.44 3.26
C GLY A 62 3.26 0.01 4.34
N ARG A 63 2.70 -0.37 5.48
CA ARG A 63 3.39 -0.78 6.69
C ARG A 63 3.04 -2.23 7.00
N CYS A 64 3.99 -2.89 7.66
CA CYS A 64 3.85 -4.22 8.21
C CYS A 64 4.17 -4.20 9.70
N HIS A 65 3.53 -5.08 10.45
CA HIS A 65 3.87 -5.25 11.86
C HIS A 65 5.24 -5.90 11.99
N THR A 66 6.06 -5.35 12.88
CA THR A 66 7.38 -5.88 13.23
C THR A 66 7.47 -6.02 14.74
N SER A 67 8.27 -6.97 15.21
CA SER A 67 8.50 -7.18 16.63
C SER A 67 9.92 -7.66 16.90
N GLU A 68 10.43 -7.30 18.07
CA GLU A 68 11.70 -7.82 18.60
C GLU A 68 11.45 -8.39 19.99
N ILE A 69 11.76 -9.66 20.18
CA ILE A 69 11.63 -10.35 21.46
C ILE A 69 13.04 -10.39 22.09
N PRO A 70 13.27 -9.71 23.22
CA PRO A 70 14.58 -9.72 23.86
C PRO A 70 14.91 -11.12 24.42
N LYS A 71 16.20 -11.46 24.40
CA LYS A 71 16.77 -12.67 25.03
C LYS A 71 17.86 -12.23 26.00
N LEU A 72 17.97 -12.90 27.15
CA LEU A 72 18.97 -12.57 28.17
C LEU A 72 20.40 -12.96 27.76
N LEU A 73 20.53 -13.94 26.87
CA LEU A 73 21.79 -14.44 26.35
C LEU A 73 21.89 -14.18 24.83
N PRO A 74 23.11 -14.13 24.26
CA PRO A 74 23.32 -14.03 22.82
C PRO A 74 22.44 -15.03 22.03
N PRO A 75 21.79 -14.59 20.92
CA PRO A 75 22.00 -13.33 20.20
C PRO A 75 21.21 -12.11 20.74
N TYR A 76 20.78 -12.12 22.00
CA TYR A 76 20.10 -11.03 22.73
C TYR A 76 18.73 -10.59 22.21
N LYS A 77 18.33 -10.99 21.00
CA LYS A 77 17.00 -10.77 20.48
C LYS A 77 16.61 -11.78 19.41
N GLU A 78 15.31 -11.94 19.25
CA GLU A 78 14.67 -12.59 18.13
C GLU A 78 13.83 -11.54 17.39
N SER A 79 14.19 -11.29 16.14
CA SER A 79 13.66 -10.18 15.34
C SER A 79 12.70 -10.74 14.28
N ASN A 80 11.43 -10.33 14.31
CA ASN A 80 10.43 -10.62 13.28
C ASN A 80 10.15 -9.36 12.46
N HIS A 81 10.80 -9.25 11.31
CA HIS A 81 10.68 -8.10 10.41
C HIS A 81 10.08 -8.59 9.09
N ALA A 82 8.86 -8.14 8.80
CA ALA A 82 8.21 -8.32 7.51
C ALA A 82 8.23 -7.00 6.73
N MET A 83 8.37 -7.10 5.42
CA MET A 83 8.27 -5.97 4.51
C MET A 83 7.01 -6.08 3.66
N CYS A 84 6.50 -4.93 3.21
CA CYS A 84 5.42 -4.88 2.26
C CYS A 84 5.96 -5.20 0.87
N SER A 85 5.52 -6.31 0.29
CA SER A 85 6.02 -6.82 -0.98
C SER A 85 4.87 -7.31 -1.86
N TYR A 86 5.16 -7.52 -3.15
CA TYR A 86 4.26 -8.20 -4.07
C TYR A 86 3.75 -9.52 -3.49
N GLY A 87 2.43 -9.67 -3.45
CA GLY A 87 1.74 -10.92 -3.17
C GLY A 87 1.52 -11.68 -4.47
N GLN A 88 0.39 -11.44 -5.12
CA GLN A 88 0.12 -11.89 -6.48
C GLN A 88 0.54 -10.81 -7.49
N THR A 89 1.16 -11.24 -8.58
CA THR A 89 1.54 -10.37 -9.69
C THR A 89 0.87 -10.78 -10.99
N GLU A 90 0.87 -9.86 -11.95
CA GLU A 90 0.45 -10.11 -13.32
C GLU A 90 1.51 -9.57 -14.27
N SER A 91 1.97 -10.42 -15.21
CA SER A 91 2.85 -9.99 -16.28
C SER A 91 2.09 -9.09 -17.26
N ARG A 92 2.59 -7.87 -17.45
CA ARG A 92 2.12 -6.89 -18.42
C ARG A 92 3.10 -6.77 -19.57
N VAL A 93 2.55 -6.55 -20.76
CA VAL A 93 3.33 -6.32 -21.97
C VAL A 93 2.82 -5.06 -22.66
N ILE A 94 3.74 -4.17 -23.01
CA ILE A 94 3.47 -2.96 -23.79
C ILE A 94 4.44 -2.89 -24.97
N LEU A 95 4.12 -2.04 -25.95
CA LEU A 95 5.00 -1.74 -27.07
C LEU A 95 5.64 -0.38 -26.85
N LEU A 96 6.96 -0.31 -27.00
CA LEU A 96 7.69 0.94 -26.94
C LEU A 96 7.72 1.63 -28.31
N ASP A 97 7.58 2.95 -28.30
CA ASP A 97 7.66 3.81 -29.47
C ASP A 97 9.11 4.12 -29.83
N ASP A 98 9.31 4.55 -31.08
CA ASP A 98 10.59 5.06 -31.61
C ASP A 98 11.77 4.12 -31.31
N CYS A 99 11.61 2.86 -31.71
CA CYS A 99 12.68 1.88 -31.65
C CYS A 99 13.54 1.90 -32.94
N ASP A 100 14.82 1.62 -32.80
CA ASP A 100 15.75 1.47 -33.90
C ASP A 100 15.35 0.29 -34.83
N PRO A 101 15.70 0.34 -36.13
CA PRO A 101 15.38 -0.75 -37.05
C PRO A 101 15.90 -2.11 -36.56
N GLY A 102 15.01 -3.09 -36.45
CA GLY A 102 15.34 -4.45 -36.01
C GLY A 102 15.31 -4.66 -34.49
N VAL A 103 15.08 -3.61 -33.69
CA VAL A 103 14.83 -3.74 -32.24
C VAL A 103 13.38 -4.15 -32.02
N ASP A 104 13.17 -5.20 -31.23
CA ASP A 104 11.84 -5.59 -30.77
C ASP A 104 11.25 -4.51 -29.84
N PRO A 105 10.06 -3.96 -30.09
CA PRO A 105 9.45 -2.93 -29.24
C PRO A 105 8.83 -3.49 -27.94
N THR A 106 8.76 -4.81 -27.77
CA THR A 106 8.05 -5.42 -26.63
C THR A 106 8.73 -5.14 -25.29
N PHE A 107 8.02 -4.58 -24.33
CA PHE A 107 8.50 -4.37 -22.97
C PHE A 107 7.58 -5.07 -21.97
N GLN A 108 8.14 -5.97 -21.17
CA GLN A 108 7.42 -6.77 -20.18
C GLN A 108 7.78 -6.34 -18.75
N TYR A 109 6.78 -6.25 -17.88
CA TYR A 109 6.96 -5.94 -16.46
C TYR A 109 5.89 -6.62 -15.61
N GLU A 110 6.03 -6.58 -14.29
CA GLU A 110 5.09 -7.19 -13.34
C GLU A 110 4.30 -6.11 -12.58
N ASP A 111 2.97 -6.21 -12.60
CA ASP A 111 2.06 -5.38 -11.80
C ASP A 111 1.64 -6.08 -10.50
N ALA A 112 1.46 -5.32 -9.41
CA ALA A 112 0.82 -5.83 -8.18
C ALA A 112 -0.68 -6.05 -8.38
N LEU A 113 -1.14 -7.29 -8.30
CA LEU A 113 -2.56 -7.60 -8.08
C LEU A 113 -2.92 -7.54 -6.59
N SER A 114 -2.00 -7.99 -5.74
CA SER A 114 -2.14 -7.91 -4.30
C SER A 114 -0.78 -7.70 -3.62
N CYS A 115 -0.82 -7.27 -2.37
CA CYS A 115 0.37 -7.03 -1.55
C CYS A 115 0.26 -7.80 -0.25
N ALA A 116 1.41 -8.20 0.29
CA ALA A 116 1.48 -8.98 1.51
C ALA A 116 2.69 -8.57 2.35
N CYS A 117 2.53 -8.69 3.67
CA CYS A 117 3.63 -8.60 4.62
C CYS A 117 4.35 -9.94 4.70
N LYS A 118 5.56 -10.02 4.13
CA LYS A 118 6.38 -11.24 4.14
C LYS A 118 7.85 -10.92 4.45
N LYS A 119 8.62 -11.95 4.78
CA LYS A 119 10.08 -11.83 4.88
C LYS A 119 10.65 -11.47 3.51
N CYS A 120 11.76 -10.74 3.49
CA CYS A 120 12.42 -10.42 2.22
C CYS A 120 12.98 -11.67 1.56
N GLU A 121 12.82 -11.74 0.26
CA GLU A 121 13.28 -12.82 -0.60
C GLU A 121 14.42 -12.29 -1.49
N PRO A 122 15.70 -12.51 -1.13
CA PRO A 122 16.83 -11.85 -1.81
C PRO A 122 17.03 -12.29 -3.26
N TRP A 123 16.38 -13.37 -3.71
CA TRP A 123 16.46 -13.84 -5.09
C TRP A 123 15.60 -13.03 -6.06
N ASN A 124 14.58 -12.31 -5.57
CA ASN A 124 13.67 -11.51 -6.41
C ASN A 124 13.54 -10.05 -5.93
N THR A 125 14.09 -9.71 -4.77
CA THR A 125 13.92 -8.41 -4.13
C THR A 125 15.24 -7.92 -3.56
N PHE A 126 15.54 -6.64 -3.74
CA PHE A 126 16.66 -6.00 -3.06
C PHE A 126 16.28 -5.70 -1.61
N CYS A 127 16.86 -6.47 -0.68
CA CYS A 127 16.45 -6.43 0.74
C CYS A 127 17.10 -5.34 1.58
N GLN A 128 18.08 -4.61 1.02
CA GLN A 128 18.68 -3.47 1.71
C GLN A 128 17.79 -2.26 1.42
N GLY A 129 17.18 -1.68 2.44
CA GLY A 129 16.49 -0.40 2.27
C GLY A 129 17.46 0.66 1.74
N PHE A 130 16.97 1.55 0.89
CA PHE A 130 17.71 2.74 0.45
C PHE A 130 17.58 3.88 1.47
#